data_AF-A0A1G6G8U0-F1
#
_entry.id   AF-A0A1G6G8U0-F1
#
_cell.length_a   1.000
_cell.length_b   1.000
_cell.length_c   1.000
_cell.angle_alpha   90.00
_cell.angle_beta   90.00
_cell.angle_gamma   90.00
#
_symmetry.space_group_name_H-M   'P 1'
#
loop_
_entity.id
_entity.type
_entity.pdbx_description
1 polymer ?
#
loop_
_entity_poly.entity_id
_entity_poly.type
_entity_poly.pdbx_seq_one_letter_code
_entity_poly.pdbx_strand_id
1 'polypeptide(L)'
;MHRIIDMKLNRPYILYIFICLWLLFLPSCTNHLWGKDFVVVIDAGHGGHDPGAIGKISKEKNINLNVALKVGNLIKRNCDDVKVIYTRSKDVFIPLDRRAEIANNAKADLFISIHTNALANNRTAKGASTWTLGLAKSDANLEVAKRENSVILYESDYKTRYAGFNPNSAESYIIFEFMQDKYMEQSVHLASLMQKQFRQTCRRADRGVHQAGFLVLKASAMPSILIELGFISTPEEERYLNSEEGAGTMAKGIYRAFLNYKREHELRLTGVSKTIVPTEQEEDNAPAIAQKDTESVNTAPQQEKLLAEAKTKPAATAKTAPKRPIVVESATNDSEITFKIQILTSSKPLAKNDKRLKGLKEVDYYKEGGIYKYTYGASSDYNKVLRTKRTITAQFKDAFIIAFRNGEKMNVNEAIAEFKKRRNK
;
A
#
# COMPACT_ATOMS: atom_id res chain seq x y z
N MET A 1 -20.14 -47.84 86.52
CA MET A 1 -20.31 -48.02 85.05
C MET A 1 -20.06 -46.69 84.36
N HIS A 2 -18.88 -46.47 83.77
CA HIS A 2 -18.64 -45.37 82.83
C HIS A 2 -17.73 -45.93 81.73
N ARG A 3 -18.30 -46.22 80.55
CA ARG A 3 -17.55 -46.61 79.35
C ARG A 3 -17.15 -45.34 78.62
N ILE A 4 -15.85 -45.04 78.63
CA ILE A 4 -15.25 -44.04 77.74
C ILE A 4 -15.15 -44.68 76.35
N ILE A 5 -15.79 -44.06 75.37
CA ILE A 5 -15.74 -44.46 73.96
C ILE A 5 -14.44 -43.89 73.40
N ASP A 6 -13.49 -44.76 73.10
CA ASP A 6 -12.21 -44.42 72.49
C ASP A 6 -12.41 -44.23 70.97
N MET A 7 -12.59 -42.99 70.55
CA MET A 7 -12.70 -42.63 69.13
C MET A 7 -11.30 -42.57 68.52
N LYS A 8 -10.90 -43.64 67.81
CA LYS A 8 -9.69 -43.62 66.97
C LYS A 8 -9.83 -42.57 65.87
N LEU A 9 -9.05 -41.50 65.99
CA LEU A 9 -8.98 -40.43 65.00
C LEU A 9 -8.30 -40.97 63.73
N ASN A 10 -9.08 -41.28 62.70
CA ASN A 10 -8.55 -41.75 61.42
C ASN A 10 -7.86 -40.59 60.66
N ARG A 11 -6.58 -40.36 60.99
CA ARG A 11 -5.66 -39.42 60.35
C ARG A 11 -5.70 -39.36 58.81
N PRO A 12 -5.85 -40.46 58.04
CA PRO A 12 -5.87 -40.34 56.58
C PRO A 12 -7.10 -39.61 56.05
N TYR A 13 -8.25 -39.73 56.70
CA TYR A 13 -9.48 -39.04 56.24
C TYR A 13 -9.45 -37.54 56.55
N ILE A 14 -8.83 -37.15 57.66
CA ILE A 14 -8.61 -35.73 57.99
C ILE A 14 -7.70 -35.09 56.93
N LEU A 15 -6.63 -35.79 56.52
CA LEU A 15 -5.74 -35.31 55.47
C LEU A 15 -6.46 -35.17 54.12
N TYR A 16 -7.30 -36.14 53.75
CA TYR A 16 -8.13 -36.06 52.54
C TYR A 16 -9.14 -34.90 52.57
N ILE A 17 -9.78 -34.66 53.72
CA ILE A 17 -10.70 -33.54 53.90
C ILE A 17 -9.97 -32.21 53.76
N PHE A 18 -8.77 -32.06 54.34
CA PHE A 18 -7.95 -30.86 54.17
C PHE A 18 -7.47 -30.66 52.73
N ILE A 19 -7.10 -31.73 52.01
CA ILE A 19 -6.72 -31.65 50.58
C ILE A 19 -7.92 -31.24 49.71
N CYS A 20 -9.10 -31.81 49.95
CA CYS A 20 -10.32 -31.46 49.24
C CYS A 20 -10.80 -30.03 49.54
N LEU A 21 -10.69 -29.57 50.80
CA LEU A 21 -10.95 -28.19 51.18
C LEU A 21 -9.93 -27.22 50.59
N TRP A 22 -8.65 -27.62 50.47
CA TRP A 22 -7.62 -26.81 49.84
C TRP A 22 -7.82 -26.67 48.32
N LEU A 23 -8.33 -27.72 47.65
CA LEU A 23 -8.76 -27.69 46.24
C LEU A 23 -9.98 -26.78 46.00
N LEU A 24 -10.87 -26.65 46.98
CA LEU A 24 -12.03 -25.73 46.93
C LEU A 24 -11.65 -24.25 47.18
N PHE A 25 -10.49 -24.00 47.80
CA PHE A 25 -9.93 -22.68 48.06
C PHE A 25 -8.78 -22.30 47.13
N LEU A 26 -8.48 -23.11 46.11
CA LEU A 26 -7.70 -22.61 44.99
C LEU A 26 -8.49 -21.42 44.43
N PRO A 27 -7.95 -20.19 44.47
CA PRO A 27 -8.57 -19.10 43.75
C PRO A 27 -8.67 -19.63 42.33
N SER A 28 -9.89 -19.71 41.78
CA SER A 28 -10.07 -19.86 40.35
C SER A 28 -9.25 -18.74 39.75
N CYS A 29 -8.02 -19.04 39.33
CA CYS A 29 -7.27 -18.22 38.42
C CYS A 29 -8.03 -18.32 37.12
N THR A 30 -9.20 -17.66 37.06
CA THR A 30 -9.63 -16.98 35.86
C THR A 30 -8.51 -15.98 35.62
N ASN A 31 -7.42 -16.46 35.03
CA ASN A 31 -6.64 -15.62 34.15
C ASN A 31 -7.71 -15.08 33.21
N HIS A 32 -8.15 -13.85 33.44
CA HIS A 32 -8.62 -13.02 32.36
C HIS A 32 -7.44 -13.07 31.40
N LEU A 33 -7.51 -13.99 30.44
CA LEU A 33 -6.54 -14.09 29.37
C LEU A 33 -6.82 -12.81 28.57
N TRP A 34 -6.25 -11.71 29.06
CA TRP A 34 -6.35 -10.41 28.43
C TRP A 34 -5.56 -10.62 27.14
N GLY A 35 -6.29 -10.96 26.08
CA GLY A 35 -5.70 -11.13 24.77
C GLY A 35 -4.87 -9.89 24.47
N LYS A 36 -3.71 -10.07 23.84
CA LYS A 36 -2.85 -8.96 23.43
C LYS A 36 -3.72 -7.87 22.78
N ASP A 37 -3.65 -6.64 23.31
CA ASP A 37 -4.35 -5.49 22.73
C ASP A 37 -4.07 -5.41 21.23
N PHE A 38 -5.10 -5.15 20.44
CA PHE A 38 -4.92 -4.85 19.02
C PHE A 38 -4.23 -3.49 18.90
N VAL A 39 -3.07 -3.42 18.26
CA VAL A 39 -2.31 -2.19 18.14
C VAL A 39 -2.53 -1.58 16.74
N VAL A 40 -3.14 -0.40 16.69
CA VAL A 40 -3.30 0.38 15.45
C VAL A 40 -2.44 1.62 15.50
N VAL A 41 -1.67 1.84 14.43
CA VAL A 41 -0.90 3.05 14.23
C VAL A 41 -1.58 3.92 13.20
N ILE A 42 -1.88 5.15 13.60
CA ILE A 42 -2.49 6.17 12.75
C ILE A 42 -1.42 7.21 12.42
N ASP A 43 -1.11 7.31 11.14
CA ASP A 43 -0.16 8.25 10.61
C ASP A 43 -0.87 9.45 9.98
N ALA A 44 -0.66 10.64 10.54
CA ALA A 44 -1.12 11.88 9.92
C ALA A 44 -0.03 12.36 8.94
N GLY A 45 -0.29 12.28 7.63
CA GLY A 45 0.64 12.70 6.58
C GLY A 45 1.22 14.10 6.79
N HIS A 46 2.46 14.34 6.35
CA HIS A 46 3.17 15.63 6.46
C HIS A 46 3.38 16.11 7.91
N GLY A 47 3.57 17.41 8.13
CA GLY A 47 3.69 18.03 9.45
C GLY A 47 4.90 18.95 9.60
N GLY A 48 4.84 19.89 10.54
CA GLY A 48 5.92 20.84 10.79
C GLY A 48 6.20 21.72 9.57
N HIS A 49 7.44 21.71 9.10
CA HIS A 49 7.87 22.49 7.92
C HIS A 49 7.35 21.91 6.59
N ASP A 50 6.84 20.68 6.57
CA ASP A 50 6.21 20.07 5.39
C ASP A 50 4.69 20.32 5.45
N PRO A 51 4.15 21.24 4.63
CA PRO A 51 2.72 21.52 4.62
C PRO A 51 1.89 20.44 3.91
N GLY A 52 2.52 19.54 3.16
CA GLY A 52 1.87 18.76 2.11
C GLY A 52 1.33 19.65 0.99
N ALA A 53 0.30 19.18 0.30
CA ALA A 53 -0.41 20.00 -0.67
C ALA A 53 -1.03 21.26 -0.02
N ILE A 54 -0.98 22.37 -0.75
CA ILE A 54 -1.51 23.66 -0.32
C ILE A 54 -2.79 23.93 -1.10
N GLY A 55 -3.90 24.07 -0.40
CA GLY A 55 -5.17 24.51 -0.96
C GLY A 55 -5.31 26.02 -0.94
N LYS A 56 -6.50 26.53 -1.28
CA LYS A 56 -6.76 27.98 -1.29
C LYS A 56 -6.87 28.55 0.13
N ILE A 57 -7.36 27.77 1.08
CA ILE A 57 -7.66 28.21 2.46
C ILE A 57 -6.98 27.32 3.53
N SER A 58 -6.37 26.21 3.14
CA SER A 58 -5.87 25.21 4.08
C SER A 58 -4.59 24.51 3.60
N LYS A 59 -3.97 23.75 4.50
CA LYS A 59 -2.79 22.93 4.24
C LYS A 59 -3.14 21.49 4.54
N GLU A 60 -2.69 20.58 3.69
CA GLU A 60 -2.93 19.15 3.82
C GLU A 60 -2.59 18.62 5.21
N LYS A 61 -1.43 18.99 5.77
CA LYS A 61 -0.99 18.54 7.10
C LYS A 61 -2.02 18.78 8.22
N ASN A 62 -2.85 19.83 8.10
CA ASN A 62 -3.84 20.21 9.11
C ASN A 62 -5.09 19.33 8.99
N ILE A 63 -5.57 19.11 7.77
CA ILE A 63 -6.69 18.21 7.48
C ILE A 63 -6.34 16.79 7.94
N ASN A 64 -5.14 16.32 7.57
CA ASN A 64 -4.66 14.98 7.91
C ASN A 64 -4.60 14.78 9.43
N LEU A 65 -4.05 15.76 10.18
CA LEU A 65 -3.98 15.70 11.63
C LEU A 65 -5.37 15.71 12.27
N ASN A 66 -6.27 16.58 11.80
CA ASN A 66 -7.62 16.70 12.34
C ASN A 66 -8.38 15.36 12.22
N VAL A 67 -8.41 14.78 11.02
CA VAL A 67 -9.07 13.49 10.77
C VAL A 67 -8.41 12.37 11.56
N ALA A 68 -7.07 12.29 11.58
CA ALA A 68 -6.34 11.27 12.35
C ALA A 68 -6.70 11.28 13.84
N LEU A 69 -6.72 12.46 14.46
CA LEU A 69 -7.08 12.61 15.87
C LEU A 69 -8.54 12.18 16.12
N LYS A 70 -9.48 12.57 15.25
CA LYS A 70 -10.88 12.14 15.33
C LYS A 70 -11.02 10.62 15.22
N VAL A 71 -10.33 9.98 14.28
CA VAL A 71 -10.33 8.49 14.14
C VAL A 71 -9.84 7.83 15.42
N GLY A 72 -8.66 8.23 15.90
CA GLY A 72 -8.11 7.58 17.09
C GLY A 72 -8.91 7.87 18.37
N ASN A 73 -9.59 9.02 18.46
CA ASN A 73 -10.54 9.29 19.55
C ASN A 73 -11.77 8.40 19.49
N LEU A 74 -12.32 8.14 18.29
CA LEU A 74 -13.42 7.19 18.12
C LEU A 74 -13.00 5.78 18.58
N ILE A 75 -11.81 5.33 18.19
CA ILE A 75 -11.29 4.01 18.59
C ILE A 75 -11.10 3.96 20.12
N LYS A 76 -10.36 4.91 20.71
CA LYS A 76 -10.09 4.93 22.15
C LYS A 76 -11.34 4.96 23.02
N ARG A 77 -12.42 5.60 22.55
CA ARG A 77 -13.68 5.72 23.30
C ARG A 77 -14.52 4.46 23.26
N ASN A 78 -14.40 3.65 22.21
CA ASN A 78 -15.33 2.57 21.90
C ASN A 78 -14.68 1.18 21.83
N CYS A 79 -13.34 1.10 21.92
CA CYS A 79 -12.59 -0.14 21.89
C CYS A 79 -11.56 -0.12 23.02
N ASP A 80 -11.92 -0.71 24.16
CA ASP A 80 -11.06 -0.83 25.34
C ASP A 80 -9.90 -1.83 25.14
N ASP A 81 -10.03 -2.72 24.16
CA ASP A 81 -9.04 -3.72 23.74
C ASP A 81 -8.14 -3.25 22.57
N VAL A 82 -8.12 -1.95 22.26
CA VAL A 82 -7.33 -1.37 21.18
C VAL A 82 -6.35 -0.31 21.69
N LYS A 83 -5.07 -0.51 21.41
CA LYS A 83 -4.03 0.49 21.62
C LYS A 83 -3.83 1.34 20.37
N VAL A 84 -4.20 2.62 20.46
CA VAL A 84 -3.96 3.59 19.38
C VAL A 84 -2.63 4.31 19.60
N ILE A 85 -1.76 4.25 18.59
CA ILE A 85 -0.49 4.98 18.52
C ILE A 85 -0.54 5.95 17.35
N TYR A 86 -0.05 7.16 17.54
CA TYR A 86 0.09 8.15 16.46
C TYR A 86 1.55 8.29 16.06
N THR A 87 1.84 8.44 14.78
CA THR A 87 3.18 8.90 14.34
C THR A 87 3.42 10.35 14.78
N ARG A 88 2.36 11.17 14.74
CA ARG A 88 2.30 12.50 15.34
C ARG A 88 0.88 12.82 15.82
N SER A 89 0.79 13.50 16.96
CA SER A 89 -0.47 14.06 17.50
C SER A 89 -0.45 15.60 17.56
N LYS A 90 0.61 16.22 17.03
CA LYS A 90 0.84 17.66 16.95
C LYS A 90 1.40 18.01 15.57
N ASP A 91 1.56 19.30 15.29
CA ASP A 91 2.15 19.79 14.05
C ASP A 91 3.69 19.73 14.09
N VAL A 92 4.22 18.53 13.87
CA VAL A 92 5.66 18.24 13.83
C VAL A 92 6.00 17.42 12.59
N PHE A 93 7.18 17.64 12.03
CA PHE A 93 7.67 16.85 10.91
C PHE A 93 8.18 15.49 11.40
N ILE A 94 7.74 14.41 10.76
CA ILE A 94 8.22 13.04 11.00
C ILE A 94 8.70 12.47 9.65
N PRO A 95 9.99 12.10 9.51
CA PRO A 95 10.53 11.42 8.32
C PRO A 95 9.75 10.15 7.95
N LEU A 96 9.70 9.80 6.66
CA LEU A 96 8.89 8.67 6.18
C LEU A 96 9.36 7.32 6.74
N ASP A 97 10.68 7.11 6.82
CA ASP A 97 11.26 5.93 7.46
C ASP A 97 10.86 5.81 8.94
N ARG A 98 10.90 6.93 9.67
CA ARG A 98 10.56 6.98 11.09
C ARG A 98 9.09 6.63 11.35
N ARG A 99 8.17 7.00 10.44
CA ARG A 99 6.75 6.61 10.54
C ARG A 99 6.58 5.09 10.54
N ALA A 100 7.28 4.40 9.64
CA ALA A 100 7.27 2.94 9.58
C ALA A 100 7.97 2.32 10.81
N GLU A 101 9.09 2.89 11.27
CA GLU A 101 9.77 2.44 12.49
C GLU A 101 8.88 2.52 13.73
N ILE A 102 8.10 3.60 13.90
CA ILE A 102 7.14 3.73 15.01
C ILE A 102 6.17 2.56 14.99
N ALA A 103 5.65 2.19 13.81
CA ALA A 103 4.71 1.09 13.68
C ALA A 103 5.35 -0.29 13.96
N ASN A 104 6.55 -0.51 13.44
CA ASN A 104 7.29 -1.74 13.63
C ASN A 104 7.69 -1.94 15.10
N ASN A 105 8.21 -0.89 15.75
CA ASN A 105 8.61 -0.92 17.16
C ASN A 105 7.40 -1.15 18.08
N ALA A 106 6.24 -0.61 17.71
CA ALA A 106 4.99 -0.84 18.40
C ALA A 106 4.43 -2.27 18.21
N LYS A 107 5.00 -3.07 17.28
CA LYS A 107 4.45 -4.35 16.83
C LYS A 107 2.98 -4.20 16.41
N ALA A 108 2.71 -3.15 15.65
CA ALA A 108 1.37 -2.79 15.23
C ALA A 108 0.73 -3.93 14.43
N ASP A 109 -0.55 -4.18 14.68
CA ASP A 109 -1.37 -5.11 13.92
C ASP A 109 -1.96 -4.41 12.67
N LEU A 110 -1.95 -3.07 12.64
CA LEU A 110 -2.42 -2.26 11.52
C LEU A 110 -1.73 -0.91 11.42
N PHE A 111 -1.42 -0.46 10.19
CA PHE A 111 -0.93 0.90 9.92
C PHE A 111 -1.84 1.64 8.93
N ILE A 112 -2.34 2.80 9.32
CA ILE A 112 -3.22 3.64 8.50
C ILE A 112 -2.59 5.02 8.35
N SER A 113 -2.13 5.35 7.14
CA SER A 113 -1.65 6.70 6.81
C SER A 113 -2.76 7.52 6.16
N ILE A 114 -2.96 8.74 6.62
CA ILE A 114 -4.05 9.64 6.20
C ILE A 114 -3.46 10.85 5.51
N HIS A 115 -3.85 11.04 4.25
CA HIS A 115 -3.42 12.06 3.31
C HIS A 115 -4.61 12.74 2.62
N THR A 116 -4.34 13.88 1.99
CA THR A 116 -5.31 14.62 1.18
C THR A 116 -4.72 14.92 -0.19
N ASN A 117 -5.41 14.52 -1.24
CA ASN A 117 -4.86 14.53 -2.58
C ASN A 117 -4.82 15.93 -3.17
N ALA A 118 -4.07 16.13 -4.25
CA ALA A 118 -4.06 17.35 -5.03
C ALA A 118 -3.81 17.05 -6.50
N LEU A 119 -4.44 17.82 -7.38
CA LEU A 119 -4.16 17.82 -8.80
C LEU A 119 -3.45 19.12 -9.21
N ALA A 120 -2.51 19.01 -10.14
CA ALA A 120 -1.88 20.16 -10.77
C ALA A 120 -2.80 20.85 -11.80
N ASN A 121 -2.38 22.03 -12.25
CA ASN A 121 -2.96 22.76 -13.39
C ASN A 121 -4.45 23.09 -13.24
N ASN A 122 -4.89 23.47 -12.03
CA ASN A 122 -6.28 23.82 -11.70
C ASN A 122 -7.32 22.74 -12.07
N ARG A 123 -6.88 21.49 -12.21
CA ARG A 123 -7.79 20.38 -12.44
C ARG A 123 -8.57 20.07 -11.17
N THR A 124 -9.84 19.73 -11.34
CA THR A 124 -10.72 19.34 -10.24
C THR A 124 -11.01 17.84 -10.30
N ALA A 125 -11.06 17.23 -9.11
CA ALA A 125 -11.55 15.88 -8.89
C ALA A 125 -12.16 15.80 -7.50
N LYS A 126 -13.02 14.80 -7.30
CA LYS A 126 -13.71 14.56 -6.03
C LYS A 126 -13.61 13.08 -5.66
N GLY A 127 -13.78 12.81 -4.38
CA GLY A 127 -13.86 11.45 -3.83
C GLY A 127 -12.58 10.97 -3.18
N ALA A 128 -12.72 9.90 -2.40
CA ALA A 128 -11.63 9.32 -1.63
C ALA A 128 -11.04 8.10 -2.36
N SER A 129 -9.75 7.83 -2.16
CA SER A 129 -9.06 6.62 -2.65
C SER A 129 -8.26 5.97 -1.52
N THR A 130 -8.00 4.67 -1.62
CA THR A 130 -7.16 3.95 -0.66
C THR A 130 -6.09 3.18 -1.42
N TRP A 131 -4.88 3.24 -0.89
CA TRP A 131 -3.67 2.83 -1.55
C TRP A 131 -2.94 1.79 -0.71
N THR A 132 -2.34 0.83 -1.41
CA THR A 132 -1.48 -0.21 -0.85
C THR A 132 -0.12 -0.15 -1.53
N LEU A 133 0.89 -0.77 -0.92
CA LEU A 133 2.20 -0.88 -1.52
C LEU A 133 2.11 -1.67 -2.83
N GLY A 134 2.82 -1.24 -3.87
CA GLY A 134 2.96 -2.03 -5.09
C GLY A 134 3.37 -1.20 -6.30
N LEU A 135 3.19 -1.76 -7.49
CA LEU A 135 3.49 -1.06 -8.73
C LEU A 135 2.34 -0.16 -9.15
N ALA A 136 2.66 1.10 -9.48
CA ALA A 136 1.71 2.01 -10.09
C ALA A 136 1.24 1.48 -11.46
N LYS A 137 -0.07 1.30 -11.62
CA LYS A 137 -0.69 0.78 -12.87
C LYS A 137 -1.02 1.89 -13.89
N SER A 138 -0.86 3.15 -13.51
CA SER A 138 -1.12 4.32 -14.35
C SER A 138 -0.16 5.46 -13.99
N ASP A 139 0.02 6.42 -14.89
CA ASP A 139 0.81 7.62 -14.61
C ASP A 139 0.19 8.43 -13.47
N ALA A 140 -1.13 8.51 -13.39
CA ALA A 140 -1.82 9.19 -12.28
C ALA A 140 -1.49 8.55 -10.92
N ASN A 141 -1.41 7.22 -10.84
CA ASN A 141 -1.01 6.50 -9.62
C ASN A 141 0.44 6.79 -9.25
N LEU A 142 1.32 6.88 -10.25
CA LEU A 142 2.71 7.20 -10.04
C LEU A 142 2.87 8.63 -9.51
N GLU A 143 2.17 9.61 -10.08
CA GLU A 143 2.27 11.01 -9.66
C GLU A 143 1.82 11.23 -8.22
N VAL A 144 0.80 10.50 -7.74
CA VAL A 144 0.44 10.52 -6.31
C VAL A 144 1.61 10.05 -5.45
N ALA A 145 2.21 8.90 -5.78
CA ALA A 145 3.34 8.38 -5.02
C ALA A 145 4.61 9.26 -5.14
N LYS A 146 4.82 9.98 -6.24
CA LYS A 146 5.87 10.99 -6.38
C LYS A 146 5.67 12.16 -5.44
N ARG A 147 4.45 12.70 -5.40
CA ARG A 147 4.09 13.80 -4.48
C ARG A 147 4.30 13.38 -3.03
N GLU A 148 3.76 12.23 -2.62
CA GLU A 148 3.88 11.77 -1.23
C GLU A 148 5.32 11.45 -0.82
N ASN A 149 6.13 10.91 -1.72
CA ASN A 149 7.54 10.63 -1.42
C ASN A 149 8.45 11.87 -1.56
N SER A 150 7.97 12.98 -2.14
CA SER A 150 8.80 14.18 -2.36
C SER A 150 9.25 14.84 -1.06
N VAL A 151 8.54 14.57 0.05
CA VAL A 151 8.84 15.10 1.38
C VAL A 151 10.23 14.71 1.89
N ILE A 152 10.80 13.61 1.38
CA ILE A 152 12.16 13.21 1.75
C ILE A 152 13.19 14.28 1.37
N LEU A 153 12.89 15.12 0.38
CA LEU A 153 13.79 16.20 -0.06
C LEU A 153 13.98 17.29 1.01
N TYR A 154 13.14 17.33 2.04
CA TYR A 154 13.34 18.19 3.21
C TYR A 154 14.40 17.67 4.18
N GLU A 155 14.80 16.41 4.05
CA GLU A 155 15.75 15.76 4.95
C GLU A 155 17.18 15.91 4.40
N SER A 156 18.11 16.49 5.16
CA SER A 156 19.47 16.78 4.68
C SER A 156 20.25 15.54 4.20
N ASP A 157 19.95 14.38 4.76
CA ASP A 157 20.61 13.09 4.52
C ASP A 157 19.72 12.11 3.74
N TYR A 158 18.69 12.58 3.03
CA TYR A 158 17.76 11.72 2.30
C TYR A 158 18.45 10.76 1.31
N LYS A 159 19.56 11.20 0.69
CA LYS A 159 20.32 10.39 -0.28
C LYS A 159 20.90 9.13 0.35
N THR A 160 21.35 9.21 1.61
CA THR A 160 21.89 8.05 2.32
C THR A 160 20.76 7.26 2.96
N ARG A 161 19.83 7.92 3.68
CA ARG A 161 18.69 7.30 4.35
C ARG A 161 17.81 6.45 3.41
N TYR A 162 17.51 6.98 2.22
CA TYR A 162 16.67 6.29 1.24
C TYR A 162 17.48 5.65 0.11
N ALA A 163 18.77 5.34 0.33
CA ALA A 163 19.63 4.61 -0.60
C ALA A 163 19.64 5.18 -2.05
N GLY A 164 19.66 6.51 -2.16
CA GLY A 164 19.68 7.23 -3.43
C GLY A 164 18.34 7.29 -4.16
N PHE A 165 17.22 6.97 -3.48
CA PHE A 165 15.88 7.11 -4.06
C PHE A 165 15.63 8.56 -4.49
N ASN A 166 15.24 8.75 -5.75
CA ASN A 166 14.84 10.05 -6.29
C ASN A 166 13.33 10.04 -6.54
N PRO A 167 12.53 10.78 -5.73
CA PRO A 167 11.07 10.78 -5.84
C PRO A 167 10.57 11.42 -7.14
N ASN A 168 11.40 12.19 -7.85
CA ASN A 168 11.03 12.81 -9.12
C ASN A 168 11.36 11.93 -10.34
N SER A 169 12.04 10.79 -10.13
CA SER A 169 12.44 9.87 -11.18
C SER A 169 11.57 8.63 -11.14
N ALA A 170 10.82 8.38 -12.23
CA ALA A 170 10.00 7.17 -12.37
C ALA A 170 10.83 5.88 -12.24
N GLU A 171 12.13 5.95 -12.53
CA GLU A 171 13.08 4.85 -12.40
C GLU A 171 13.30 4.43 -10.94
N SER A 172 13.22 5.36 -9.99
CA SER A 172 13.37 5.04 -8.57
C SER A 172 12.23 4.15 -8.05
N TYR A 173 11.07 4.21 -8.69
CA TYR A 173 9.87 3.45 -8.29
C TYR A 173 9.88 1.99 -8.76
N ILE A 174 10.81 1.61 -9.62
CA ILE A 174 10.93 0.22 -10.12
C ILE A 174 11.23 -0.74 -8.98
N ILE A 175 11.92 -0.29 -7.92
CA ILE A 175 12.26 -1.14 -6.79
C ILE A 175 11.03 -1.79 -6.16
N PHE A 176 9.87 -1.12 -6.20
CA PHE A 176 8.62 -1.63 -5.64
C PHE A 176 8.02 -2.79 -6.44
N GLU A 177 8.40 -2.98 -7.72
CA GLU A 177 7.99 -4.14 -8.52
C GLU A 177 8.59 -5.44 -7.96
N PHE A 178 9.79 -5.36 -7.38
CA PHE A 178 10.51 -6.51 -6.84
C PHE A 178 10.23 -6.77 -5.36
N MET A 179 9.45 -5.91 -4.71
CA MET A 179 9.10 -6.07 -3.31
C MET A 179 7.98 -7.09 -3.15
N GLN A 180 8.25 -8.13 -2.37
CA GLN A 180 7.23 -9.06 -1.90
C GLN A 180 6.67 -8.53 -0.58
N ASP A 181 5.41 -8.08 -0.62
CA ASP A 181 4.69 -7.69 0.59
C ASP A 181 3.93 -8.91 1.14
N LYS A 182 4.36 -9.38 2.31
CA LYS A 182 3.74 -10.49 3.04
C LYS A 182 2.28 -10.18 3.43
N TYR A 183 1.95 -8.91 3.62
CA TYR A 183 0.65 -8.44 4.09
C TYR A 183 -0.21 -7.83 2.99
N MET A 184 0.14 -8.09 1.71
CA MET A 184 -0.53 -7.50 0.56
C MET A 184 -2.03 -7.78 0.55
N GLU A 185 -2.43 -9.05 0.73
CA GLU A 185 -3.84 -9.46 0.70
C GLU A 185 -4.63 -8.76 1.81
N GLN A 186 -4.09 -8.74 3.03
CA GLN A 186 -4.69 -8.07 4.18
C GLN A 186 -4.81 -6.55 3.97
N SER A 187 -3.79 -5.94 3.35
CA SER A 187 -3.77 -4.51 3.06
C SER A 187 -4.80 -4.14 1.98
N VAL A 188 -4.91 -4.94 0.91
CA VAL A 188 -5.92 -4.76 -0.15
C VAL A 188 -7.33 -4.97 0.39
N HIS A 189 -7.50 -5.95 1.27
CA HIS A 189 -8.78 -6.19 1.93
C HIS A 189 -9.20 -5.03 2.82
N LEU A 190 -8.31 -4.55 3.69
CA LEU A 190 -8.54 -3.34 4.48
C LEU A 190 -8.87 -2.14 3.59
N ALA A 191 -8.11 -1.93 2.51
CA ALA A 191 -8.36 -0.84 1.58
C ALA A 191 -9.76 -0.92 0.94
N SER A 192 -10.24 -2.14 0.66
CA SER A 192 -11.57 -2.38 0.12
C SER A 192 -12.67 -2.05 1.13
N LEU A 193 -12.46 -2.39 2.42
CA LEU A 193 -13.36 -2.00 3.50
C LEU A 193 -13.41 -0.47 3.67
N MET A 194 -12.27 0.22 3.54
CA MET A 194 -12.20 1.68 3.59
C MET A 194 -13.02 2.32 2.46
N GLN A 195 -12.82 1.88 1.21
CA GLN A 195 -13.59 2.40 0.08
C GLN A 195 -15.09 2.14 0.22
N LYS A 196 -15.46 0.96 0.72
CA LYS A 196 -16.87 0.65 1.02
C LYS A 196 -17.47 1.66 2.01
N GLN A 197 -16.77 2.00 3.10
CA GLN A 197 -17.26 2.98 4.07
C GLN A 197 -17.25 4.41 3.55
N PHE A 198 -16.29 4.79 2.71
CA PHE A 198 -16.33 6.11 2.06
C PHE A 198 -17.54 6.28 1.15
N ARG A 199 -17.92 5.22 0.42
CA ARG A 199 -19.12 5.23 -0.41
C ARG A 199 -20.41 5.21 0.42
N GLN A 200 -20.47 4.35 1.44
CA GLN A 200 -21.70 4.10 2.20
C GLN A 200 -21.92 5.12 3.31
N THR A 201 -20.96 5.26 4.23
CA THR A 201 -21.07 6.15 5.38
C THR A 201 -20.78 7.59 5.01
N CYS A 202 -19.73 7.83 4.21
CA CYS A 202 -19.30 9.20 3.93
C CYS A 202 -19.96 9.81 2.70
N ARG A 203 -20.72 9.03 1.91
CA ARG A 203 -21.36 9.44 0.65
C ARG A 203 -20.40 10.12 -0.33
N ARG A 204 -19.13 9.67 -0.32
CA ARG A 204 -18.07 10.20 -1.18
C ARG A 204 -18.03 9.43 -2.48
N ALA A 205 -17.51 10.07 -3.54
CA ALA A 205 -17.19 9.35 -4.76
C ALA A 205 -16.11 8.30 -4.48
N ASP A 206 -16.40 7.06 -4.84
CA ASP A 206 -15.51 5.91 -4.70
C ASP A 206 -14.48 5.96 -5.83
N ARG A 207 -13.21 6.19 -5.49
CA ARG A 207 -12.11 6.20 -6.46
C ARG A 207 -11.35 4.89 -6.48
N GLY A 208 -11.76 3.91 -5.67
CA GLY A 208 -11.24 2.56 -5.67
C GLY A 208 -9.94 2.37 -4.89
N VAL A 209 -9.51 1.11 -4.90
CA VAL A 209 -8.26 0.64 -4.30
C VAL A 209 -7.15 0.65 -5.34
N HIS A 210 -6.01 1.24 -5.00
CA HIS A 210 -4.87 1.39 -5.88
C HIS A 210 -3.58 0.84 -5.26
N GLN A 211 -2.58 0.64 -6.11
CA GLN A 211 -1.23 0.31 -5.72
C GLN A 211 -0.26 1.34 -6.30
N ALA A 212 0.72 1.74 -5.50
CA ALA A 212 1.87 2.51 -5.93
C ALA A 212 3.04 2.42 -4.93
N GLY A 213 4.20 2.92 -5.32
CA GLY A 213 5.43 2.81 -4.56
C GLY A 213 5.56 3.87 -3.45
N PHE A 214 4.77 3.77 -2.39
CA PHE A 214 4.85 4.67 -1.25
C PHE A 214 5.98 4.26 -0.30
N LEU A 215 6.91 5.18 -0.02
CA LEU A 215 8.03 4.91 0.90
C LEU A 215 7.54 4.65 2.33
N VAL A 216 6.48 5.33 2.77
CA VAL A 216 5.89 5.14 4.11
C VAL A 216 5.33 3.73 4.32
N LEU A 217 4.84 3.08 3.25
CA LEU A 217 4.34 1.71 3.29
C LEU A 217 5.42 0.67 2.98
N LYS A 218 6.62 1.09 2.59
CA LYS A 218 7.71 0.20 2.14
C LYS A 218 8.23 -0.70 3.27
N ALA A 219 8.34 -0.13 4.46
CA ALA A 219 9.03 -0.74 5.58
C ALA A 219 8.08 -1.24 6.68
N SER A 220 6.77 -1.14 6.48
CA SER A 220 5.78 -1.66 7.43
C SER A 220 5.83 -3.19 7.50
N ALA A 221 5.87 -3.73 8.71
CA ALA A 221 5.86 -5.16 8.98
C ALA A 221 4.46 -5.69 9.37
N MET A 222 3.41 -5.02 8.88
CA MET A 222 2.01 -5.31 9.15
C MET A 222 1.12 -4.83 7.99
N PRO A 223 -0.17 -5.22 7.92
CA PRO A 223 -1.10 -4.68 6.95
C PRO A 223 -1.14 -3.15 7.01
N SER A 224 -0.95 -2.52 5.86
CA SER A 224 -0.73 -1.07 5.81
C SER A 224 -1.39 -0.43 4.60
N ILE A 225 -2.02 0.73 4.82
CA ILE A 225 -2.69 1.50 3.77
C ILE A 225 -2.35 2.98 3.87
N LEU A 226 -2.47 3.67 2.73
CA LEU A 226 -2.53 5.12 2.66
C LEU A 226 -3.89 5.54 2.12
N ILE A 227 -4.54 6.48 2.80
CA ILE A 227 -5.85 7.01 2.46
C ILE A 227 -5.65 8.40 1.87
N GLU A 228 -6.29 8.65 0.73
CA GLU A 228 -6.46 9.99 0.17
C GLU A 228 -7.91 10.41 0.39
N LEU A 229 -8.17 11.34 1.31
CA LEU A 229 -9.51 11.71 1.79
C LEU A 229 -10.39 12.40 0.73
N GLY A 230 -9.76 13.06 -0.23
CA GLY A 230 -10.37 13.93 -1.24
C GLY A 230 -9.28 14.74 -1.93
N PHE A 231 -9.65 15.82 -2.62
CA PHE A 231 -8.69 16.69 -3.31
C PHE A 231 -8.67 18.11 -2.74
N ILE A 232 -7.63 18.48 -2.00
CA ILE A 232 -7.47 19.85 -1.45
C ILE A 232 -7.41 20.92 -2.55
N SER A 233 -7.02 20.55 -3.77
CA SER A 233 -7.00 21.43 -4.93
C SER A 233 -8.40 21.74 -5.49
N THR A 234 -9.45 21.02 -5.07
CA THR A 234 -10.83 21.24 -5.48
C THR A 234 -11.56 22.05 -4.40
N PRO A 235 -12.06 23.27 -4.68
CA PRO A 235 -12.59 24.17 -3.66
C PRO A 235 -13.72 23.59 -2.79
N GLU A 236 -14.65 22.81 -3.35
CA GLU A 236 -15.72 22.18 -2.56
C GLU A 236 -15.18 21.11 -1.61
N GLU A 237 -14.20 20.34 -2.06
CA GLU A 237 -13.56 19.27 -1.27
C GLU A 237 -12.72 19.88 -0.15
N GLU A 238 -12.01 20.96 -0.43
CA GLU A 238 -11.24 21.72 0.56
C GLU A 238 -12.17 22.25 1.66
N ARG A 239 -13.28 22.90 1.30
CA ARG A 239 -14.25 23.39 2.30
C ARG A 239 -14.85 22.24 3.11
N TYR A 240 -15.22 21.14 2.46
CA TYR A 240 -15.79 19.97 3.13
C TYR A 240 -14.81 19.32 4.12
N LEU A 241 -13.57 19.05 3.70
CA LEU A 241 -12.58 18.38 4.54
C LEU A 241 -12.10 19.25 5.73
N ASN A 242 -12.24 20.58 5.63
CA ASN A 242 -11.99 21.49 6.74
C ASN A 242 -13.21 21.70 7.66
N SER A 243 -14.42 21.27 7.27
CA SER A 243 -15.60 21.40 8.12
C SER A 243 -15.64 20.31 9.19
N GLU A 244 -16.28 20.61 10.32
CA GLU A 244 -16.47 19.63 11.40
C GLU A 244 -17.27 18.40 10.93
N GLU A 245 -18.29 18.64 10.10
CA GLU A 245 -19.09 17.59 9.48
C GLU A 245 -18.25 16.70 8.57
N GLY A 246 -17.45 17.27 7.67
CA GLY A 246 -16.67 16.49 6.72
C GLY A 246 -15.54 15.73 7.40
N ALA A 247 -14.79 16.38 8.29
CA ALA A 247 -13.75 15.71 9.08
C ALA A 247 -14.34 14.60 9.98
N GLY A 248 -15.49 14.87 10.63
CA GLY A 248 -16.20 13.89 11.45
C GLY A 248 -16.72 12.70 10.64
N THR A 249 -17.31 12.97 9.48
CA THR A 249 -17.85 11.94 8.57
C THR A 249 -16.74 11.04 8.02
N MET A 250 -15.62 11.62 7.58
CA MET A 250 -14.46 10.85 7.12
C MET A 250 -13.86 10.00 8.24
N ALA A 251 -13.72 10.57 9.45
CA ALA A 251 -13.23 9.83 10.61
C ALA A 251 -14.16 8.66 10.98
N LYS A 252 -15.48 8.86 10.91
CA LYS A 252 -16.50 7.83 11.14
C LYS A 252 -16.39 6.69 10.12
N GLY A 253 -16.20 7.00 8.84
CA GLY A 253 -15.99 5.99 7.79
C GLY A 253 -14.74 5.14 8.02
N ILE A 254 -13.60 5.79 8.33
CA ILE A 254 -12.34 5.09 8.65
C ILE A 254 -12.51 4.21 9.88
N TYR A 255 -13.14 4.73 10.94
CA TYR A 255 -13.42 3.98 12.16
C TYR A 255 -14.27 2.73 11.90
N ARG A 256 -15.35 2.83 11.14
CA ARG A 256 -16.19 1.67 10.79
C ARG A 256 -15.44 0.64 9.94
N ALA A 257 -14.59 1.07 9.02
CA ALA A 257 -13.77 0.17 8.23
C ALA A 257 -12.75 -0.57 9.11
N PHE A 258 -12.14 0.14 10.06
CA PHE A 258 -11.28 -0.44 11.09
C PHE A 258 -12.02 -1.49 11.93
N LEU A 259 -13.23 -1.20 12.42
CA LEU A 259 -14.02 -2.16 13.20
C LEU A 259 -14.35 -3.43 12.39
N ASN A 260 -14.75 -3.27 11.11
CA ASN A 260 -15.01 -4.40 10.23
C ASN A 260 -13.76 -5.28 10.08
N TYR A 261 -12.61 -4.65 9.83
CA TYR A 261 -11.34 -5.37 9.71
C TYR A 261 -10.96 -6.08 11.01
N LYS A 262 -11.05 -5.40 12.16
CA LYS A 262 -10.73 -5.98 13.47
C LYS A 262 -11.63 -7.17 13.79
N ARG A 263 -12.95 -7.05 13.57
CA ARG A 263 -13.92 -8.14 13.75
C ARG A 263 -13.53 -9.37 12.93
N GLU A 264 -13.24 -9.20 11.65
CA GLU A 264 -12.85 -10.31 10.78
C GLU A 264 -11.50 -10.90 11.17
N HIS A 265 -10.56 -10.04 11.60
CA HIS A 265 -9.26 -10.46 12.11
C HIS A 265 -9.39 -11.32 13.38
N GLU A 266 -10.25 -10.92 14.33
CA GLU A 266 -10.58 -11.70 15.53
C GLU A 266 -11.18 -13.05 15.17
N LEU A 267 -12.23 -13.06 14.34
CA LEU A 267 -12.89 -14.29 13.90
C LEU A 267 -11.89 -15.27 13.26
N ARG A 268 -10.96 -14.77 12.44
CA ARG A 268 -9.92 -15.61 11.81
C ARG A 268 -8.93 -16.18 12.83
N LEU A 269 -8.61 -15.47 13.90
CA LEU A 269 -7.63 -15.91 14.89
C LEU A 269 -8.22 -16.78 16.00
N THR A 270 -9.44 -16.49 16.45
CA THR A 270 -10.02 -17.08 17.67
C THR A 270 -11.37 -17.76 17.43
N GLY A 271 -11.97 -17.59 16.25
CA GLY A 271 -13.33 -18.07 15.93
C GLY A 271 -14.46 -17.22 16.50
N VAL A 272 -14.16 -16.21 17.33
CA VAL A 272 -15.15 -15.33 17.97
C VAL A 272 -14.68 -13.87 17.96
N SER A 273 -15.60 -12.92 17.87
CA SER A 273 -15.28 -11.48 17.86
C SER A 273 -16.06 -10.75 18.93
N LYS A 274 -15.35 -9.94 19.74
CA LYS A 274 -15.98 -8.98 20.67
C LYS A 274 -16.26 -7.63 20.01
N THR A 275 -15.67 -7.39 18.84
CA THR A 275 -15.85 -6.14 18.10
C THR A 275 -17.29 -5.98 17.62
N ILE A 276 -17.95 -4.90 18.06
CA ILE A 276 -19.29 -4.50 17.62
C ILE A 276 -19.15 -3.45 16.50
N VAL A 277 -19.66 -3.78 15.31
CA VAL A 277 -19.78 -2.83 14.19
C VAL A 277 -21.20 -2.24 14.25
N PRO A 278 -21.37 -0.93 14.45
CA PRO A 278 -22.69 -0.30 14.44
C PRO A 278 -23.42 -0.56 13.12
N THR A 279 -24.74 -0.74 13.18
CA THR A 279 -25.57 -0.78 11.97
C THR A 279 -25.84 0.63 11.45
N GLU A 280 -26.26 0.80 10.20
CA GLU A 280 -26.50 2.14 9.62
C GLU A 280 -27.71 2.85 10.26
N GLN A 281 -28.62 2.13 10.93
CA GLN A 281 -29.88 2.66 11.46
C GLN A 281 -29.83 3.13 12.93
N GLU A 282 -28.85 2.71 13.72
CA GLU A 282 -28.82 2.98 15.17
C GLU A 282 -28.29 4.38 15.54
N GLU A 283 -27.71 5.14 14.60
CA GLU A 283 -27.00 6.39 14.91
C GLU A 283 -27.71 7.68 14.46
N ASP A 284 -28.79 7.60 13.69
CA ASP A 284 -29.62 8.77 13.36
C ASP A 284 -30.48 9.25 14.55
N ASN A 285 -30.47 8.52 15.67
CA ASN A 285 -31.23 8.83 16.89
C ASN A 285 -30.40 9.46 18.01
N ALA A 286 -29.14 9.85 17.77
CA ALA A 286 -28.38 10.67 18.71
C ALA A 286 -28.75 12.16 18.54
N PRO A 287 -28.92 12.97 19.61
CA PRO A 287 -29.51 14.29 19.47
C PRO A 287 -28.63 15.23 18.64
N ALA A 288 -29.11 15.60 17.46
CA ALA A 288 -28.52 16.64 16.64
C ALA A 288 -28.79 18.00 17.29
N ILE A 289 -27.73 18.74 17.58
CA ILE A 289 -27.81 20.13 18.02
C ILE A 289 -28.24 20.97 16.81
N ALA A 290 -29.41 21.60 16.95
CA ALA A 290 -30.04 22.43 15.95
C ALA A 290 -29.20 23.69 15.65
N GLN A 291 -29.14 24.08 14.37
CA GLN A 291 -29.35 25.48 13.98
C GLN A 291 -29.95 25.57 12.57
N LYS A 292 -30.79 26.59 12.43
CA LYS A 292 -31.90 26.77 11.49
C LYS A 292 -31.52 27.80 10.42
N ASP A 293 -32.09 27.59 9.22
CA ASP A 293 -32.66 28.58 8.29
C ASP A 293 -31.64 29.51 7.54
N THR A 294 -31.74 29.85 6.24
CA THR A 294 -32.85 29.86 5.26
C THR A 294 -32.33 30.17 3.84
N GLU A 295 -33.05 29.66 2.82
CA GLU A 295 -33.35 30.24 1.48
C GLU A 295 -32.20 30.51 0.46
N SER A 296 -32.40 30.52 -0.86
CA SER A 296 -33.34 29.95 -1.85
C SER A 296 -32.83 30.34 -3.27
N VAL A 297 -33.50 29.83 -4.31
CA VAL A 297 -33.55 30.31 -5.73
C VAL A 297 -32.68 29.60 -6.80
N ASN A 298 -33.39 28.71 -7.53
CA ASN A 298 -33.56 28.59 -9.00
C ASN A 298 -32.50 29.15 -9.97
N THR A 299 -32.05 28.34 -10.94
CA THR A 299 -32.57 28.32 -12.34
C THR A 299 -31.73 27.38 -13.24
N ALA A 300 -32.42 26.57 -14.05
CA ALA A 300 -31.92 25.97 -15.31
C ALA A 300 -32.19 26.98 -16.48
N PRO A 301 -31.86 26.77 -17.79
CA PRO A 301 -31.73 25.49 -18.52
C PRO A 301 -30.74 25.39 -19.71
N GLN A 302 -30.64 24.16 -20.29
CA GLN A 302 -30.38 23.77 -21.71
C GLN A 302 -29.01 24.18 -22.34
N GLN A 303 -28.36 23.46 -23.27
CA GLN A 303 -28.85 22.83 -24.50
C GLN A 303 -27.74 21.95 -25.18
N GLU A 304 -28.17 20.88 -25.88
CA GLU A 304 -27.65 20.14 -27.07
C GLU A 304 -26.14 19.85 -27.32
N LYS A 305 -25.65 18.62 -27.60
CA LYS A 305 -25.87 17.55 -28.63
C LYS A 305 -24.85 17.57 -29.81
N LEU A 306 -24.28 16.38 -30.10
CA LEU A 306 -23.76 15.84 -31.39
C LEU A 306 -22.30 16.21 -31.80
N LEU A 307 -21.47 15.37 -32.46
CA LEU A 307 -21.58 14.06 -33.13
C LEU A 307 -20.18 13.40 -33.22
N ALA A 308 -20.17 12.08 -33.43
CA ALA A 308 -18.99 11.25 -33.70
C ALA A 308 -18.70 11.16 -35.21
N GLU A 309 -17.48 10.76 -35.59
CA GLU A 309 -17.25 9.92 -36.77
C GLU A 309 -15.84 9.28 -36.79
N ALA A 310 -15.74 8.11 -37.41
CA ALA A 310 -14.59 7.22 -37.39
C ALA A 310 -14.37 6.53 -38.76
N LYS A 311 -13.14 6.02 -38.94
CA LYS A 311 -12.62 5.04 -39.94
C LYS A 311 -12.21 5.64 -41.30
N THR A 312 -11.13 5.24 -41.99
CA THR A 312 -10.64 3.89 -42.37
C THR A 312 -9.17 3.92 -42.90
N LYS A 313 -8.54 2.72 -42.94
CA LYS A 313 -7.22 2.27 -43.54
C LYS A 313 -7.38 1.99 -45.08
N PRO A 314 -6.45 1.41 -45.92
CA PRO A 314 -5.33 0.45 -45.64
C PRO A 314 -4.04 0.39 -46.56
N ALA A 315 -3.06 -0.46 -46.14
CA ALA A 315 -2.08 -1.34 -46.88
C ALA A 315 -0.99 -0.74 -47.82
N ALA A 316 0.21 -1.33 -48.12
CA ALA A 316 0.70 -2.73 -48.17
C ALA A 316 2.28 -2.89 -48.23
N THR A 317 2.78 -4.08 -47.85
CA THR A 317 3.95 -4.92 -48.32
C THR A 317 5.39 -4.34 -48.52
N ALA A 318 6.54 -4.99 -48.24
CA ALA A 318 7.03 -6.31 -48.71
C ALA A 318 8.26 -6.89 -47.91
N LYS A 319 8.72 -8.09 -48.31
CA LYS A 319 9.57 -9.11 -47.65
C LYS A 319 11.10 -8.95 -47.86
N THR A 320 11.94 -9.50 -46.95
CA THR A 320 13.10 -10.42 -47.21
C THR A 320 13.93 -10.75 -45.94
N ALA A 321 14.55 -11.95 -45.91
CA ALA A 321 15.55 -12.52 -44.96
C ALA A 321 16.48 -13.46 -45.80
N PRO A 322 17.54 -14.19 -45.30
CA PRO A 322 18.21 -14.32 -43.98
C PRO A 322 19.80 -14.34 -44.03
N LYS A 323 20.60 -14.30 -42.93
CA LYS A 323 21.36 -15.42 -42.27
C LYS A 323 22.44 -14.86 -41.27
N ARG A 324 23.07 -15.71 -40.43
CA ARG A 324 24.10 -15.52 -39.33
C ARG A 324 25.41 -16.27 -39.76
N PRO A 325 26.54 -16.44 -38.99
CA PRO A 325 27.05 -15.87 -37.71
C PRO A 325 28.59 -15.50 -37.70
N ILE A 326 29.14 -15.01 -36.58
CA ILE A 326 30.38 -15.46 -35.85
C ILE A 326 31.02 -14.30 -35.04
N VAL A 327 31.50 -14.68 -33.85
CA VAL A 327 32.20 -13.99 -32.74
C VAL A 327 33.58 -13.47 -33.16
N VAL A 328 34.08 -12.36 -32.58
CA VAL A 328 35.40 -12.23 -31.87
C VAL A 328 35.59 -10.80 -31.32
N GLU A 329 35.80 -10.75 -30.01
CA GLU A 329 36.65 -9.91 -29.15
C GLU A 329 37.07 -8.49 -29.59
N SER A 330 36.88 -7.56 -28.65
CA SER A 330 38.02 -6.77 -28.16
C SER A 330 37.96 -6.73 -26.64
N ALA A 331 39.01 -7.26 -26.01
CA ALA A 331 39.20 -7.21 -24.58
C ALA A 331 39.68 -5.81 -24.18
N THR A 332 38.89 -5.16 -23.33
CA THR A 332 39.37 -4.15 -22.38
C THR A 332 38.76 -4.46 -21.03
N ASN A 333 39.62 -4.50 -20.01
CA ASN A 333 39.32 -4.78 -18.61
C ASN A 333 38.11 -4.00 -18.08
N ASP A 334 36.94 -4.65 -18.04
CA ASP A 334 36.02 -4.57 -16.91
C ASP A 334 34.98 -5.69 -17.01
N SER A 335 34.51 -6.21 -15.88
CA SER A 335 33.46 -7.23 -15.82
C SER A 335 32.12 -6.64 -16.30
N GLU A 336 31.88 -6.59 -17.60
CA GLU A 336 30.75 -5.84 -18.15
C GLU A 336 29.44 -6.61 -18.00
N ILE A 337 28.58 -6.09 -17.12
CA ILE A 337 27.21 -6.55 -16.95
C ILE A 337 26.43 -6.19 -18.20
N THR A 338 25.75 -7.15 -18.81
CA THR A 338 24.82 -6.93 -19.93
C THR A 338 23.41 -7.30 -19.53
N PHE A 339 22.48 -6.35 -19.66
CA PHE A 339 21.05 -6.60 -19.49
C PHE A 339 20.41 -6.96 -20.83
N LYS A 340 19.48 -7.92 -20.83
CA LYS A 340 18.70 -8.36 -22.00
C LYS A 340 17.24 -8.57 -21.61
N ILE A 341 16.30 -8.53 -22.55
CA ILE A 341 14.87 -8.78 -22.26
C ILE A 341 14.54 -10.20 -22.72
N GLN A 342 14.24 -11.13 -21.82
CA GLN A 342 13.70 -12.43 -22.20
C GLN A 342 12.25 -12.28 -22.65
N ILE A 343 11.93 -12.75 -23.85
CA ILE A 343 10.61 -12.56 -24.48
C ILE A 343 9.79 -13.85 -24.60
N LEU A 344 10.45 -15.01 -24.70
CA LEU A 344 9.80 -16.33 -24.71
C LEU A 344 10.80 -17.47 -24.51
N THR A 345 10.28 -18.70 -24.40
CA THR A 345 11.08 -19.94 -24.38
C THR A 345 10.58 -20.95 -25.42
N SER A 346 11.43 -21.88 -25.85
CA SER A 346 11.05 -22.98 -26.75
C SER A 346 11.91 -24.22 -26.54
N SER A 347 11.31 -25.41 -26.69
CA SER A 347 12.04 -26.69 -26.67
C SER A 347 12.81 -26.99 -27.95
N LYS A 348 12.52 -26.24 -29.04
CA LYS A 348 13.19 -26.37 -30.35
C LYS A 348 13.69 -25.00 -30.81
N PRO A 349 14.77 -24.92 -31.61
CA PRO A 349 15.24 -23.66 -32.16
C PRO A 349 14.20 -23.06 -33.12
N LEU A 350 13.93 -21.78 -32.95
CA LEU A 350 13.05 -20.96 -33.78
C LEU A 350 13.81 -20.38 -34.98
N ALA A 351 13.14 -20.31 -36.13
CA ALA A 351 13.62 -19.56 -37.28
C ALA A 351 13.54 -18.05 -37.01
N LYS A 352 14.41 -17.26 -37.67
CA LYS A 352 14.46 -15.79 -37.49
C LYS A 352 13.13 -15.07 -37.76
N ASN A 353 12.26 -15.67 -38.58
CA ASN A 353 10.95 -15.15 -38.98
C ASN A 353 9.77 -15.93 -38.34
N ASP A 354 10.02 -16.69 -37.27
CA ASP A 354 8.96 -17.42 -36.58
C ASP A 354 7.88 -16.45 -36.07
N LYS A 355 6.60 -16.81 -36.30
CA LYS A 355 5.44 -15.97 -35.94
C LYS A 355 5.41 -15.60 -34.45
N ARG A 356 5.97 -16.45 -33.58
CA ARG A 356 6.07 -16.20 -32.13
C ARG A 356 6.99 -15.03 -31.79
N LEU A 357 7.92 -14.67 -32.67
CA LEU A 357 8.78 -13.49 -32.52
C LEU A 357 8.07 -12.18 -32.88
N LYS A 358 6.81 -12.24 -33.35
CA LYS A 358 5.94 -11.07 -33.61
C LYS A 358 6.59 -9.97 -34.46
N GLY A 359 7.49 -10.35 -35.35
CA GLY A 359 8.18 -9.43 -36.25
C GLY A 359 9.36 -8.67 -35.61
N LEU A 360 9.76 -8.99 -34.38
CA LEU A 360 10.99 -8.45 -33.80
C LEU A 360 12.21 -8.90 -34.63
N LYS A 361 13.05 -7.93 -34.99
CA LYS A 361 14.35 -8.15 -35.62
C LYS A 361 15.42 -8.31 -34.52
N GLU A 362 16.57 -8.88 -34.86
CA GLU A 362 17.72 -8.97 -33.93
C GLU A 362 17.43 -9.71 -32.60
N VAL A 363 16.51 -10.68 -32.63
CA VAL A 363 16.30 -11.57 -31.49
C VAL A 363 17.49 -12.51 -31.35
N ASP A 364 17.99 -12.62 -30.14
CA ASP A 364 19.03 -13.55 -29.75
C ASP A 364 18.48 -14.68 -28.86
N TYR A 365 19.29 -15.70 -28.57
CA TYR A 365 18.89 -16.76 -27.64
C TYR A 365 20.08 -17.35 -26.90
N TYR A 366 19.80 -17.92 -25.73
CA TYR A 366 20.72 -18.77 -24.98
C TYR A 366 20.02 -20.10 -24.62
N LYS A 367 20.80 -21.10 -24.20
CA LYS A 367 20.26 -22.42 -23.81
C LYS A 367 20.49 -22.66 -22.33
N GLU A 368 19.45 -23.04 -21.61
CA GLU A 368 19.49 -23.32 -20.18
C GLU A 368 18.56 -24.51 -19.90
N GLY A 369 19.07 -25.59 -19.30
CA GLY A 369 18.29 -26.80 -19.02
C GLY A 369 17.68 -27.46 -20.27
N GLY A 370 18.37 -27.41 -21.41
CA GLY A 370 17.87 -27.97 -22.68
C GLY A 370 16.89 -27.07 -23.44
N ILE A 371 16.43 -25.96 -22.85
CA ILE A 371 15.42 -25.06 -23.40
C ILE A 371 16.09 -23.83 -24.02
N TYR A 372 15.62 -23.43 -25.20
CA TYR A 372 16.02 -22.19 -25.87
C TYR A 372 15.26 -21.00 -25.27
N LYS A 373 15.99 -20.00 -24.79
CA LYS A 373 15.45 -18.80 -24.16
C LYS A 373 15.76 -17.60 -25.03
N TYR A 374 14.73 -17.00 -25.60
CA TYR A 374 14.86 -15.94 -26.60
C TYR A 374 14.87 -14.58 -25.92
N THR A 375 15.80 -13.73 -26.35
CA THR A 375 16.05 -12.42 -25.78
C THR A 375 16.04 -11.33 -26.84
N TYR A 376 15.59 -10.15 -26.47
CA TYR A 376 15.58 -8.96 -27.31
C TYR A 376 16.22 -7.78 -26.59
N GLY A 377 16.97 -6.97 -27.33
CA GLY A 377 17.79 -5.90 -26.78
C GLY A 377 18.96 -6.43 -25.94
N ALA A 378 20.05 -5.67 -25.97
CA ALA A 378 21.21 -5.90 -25.11
C ALA A 378 21.87 -4.54 -24.81
N SER A 379 22.18 -4.27 -23.55
CA SER A 379 22.90 -3.04 -23.14
C SER A 379 23.44 -3.18 -21.72
N SER A 380 24.59 -2.58 -21.44
CA SER A 380 25.11 -2.43 -20.08
C SER A 380 24.37 -1.34 -19.29
N ASP A 381 23.70 -0.40 -19.97
CA ASP A 381 22.72 0.49 -19.35
C ASP A 381 21.37 -0.21 -19.18
N TYR A 382 21.03 -0.54 -17.93
CA TYR A 382 19.73 -1.10 -17.55
C TYR A 382 18.56 -0.23 -18.03
N ASN A 383 18.69 1.10 -17.99
CA ASN A 383 17.60 2.02 -18.34
C ASN A 383 17.28 1.99 -19.84
N LYS A 384 18.29 1.75 -20.69
CA LYS A 384 18.09 1.54 -22.12
C LYS A 384 17.26 0.29 -22.36
N VAL A 385 17.62 -0.82 -21.71
CA VAL A 385 16.89 -2.10 -21.82
C VAL A 385 15.47 -1.98 -21.29
N LEU A 386 15.26 -1.25 -20.20
CA LEU A 386 13.93 -1.02 -19.65
C LEU A 386 13.04 -0.21 -20.58
N ARG A 387 13.56 0.86 -21.19
CA ARG A 387 12.83 1.63 -22.21
C ARG A 387 12.46 0.74 -23.40
N THR A 388 13.39 -0.07 -23.88
CA THR A 388 13.12 -1.07 -24.93
C THR A 388 12.04 -2.06 -24.51
N LYS A 389 12.05 -2.58 -23.27
CA LYS A 389 11.00 -3.47 -22.76
C LYS A 389 9.62 -2.84 -22.85
N ARG A 390 9.45 -1.60 -22.40
CA ARG A 390 8.16 -0.88 -22.46
C ARG A 390 7.59 -0.81 -23.87
N THR A 391 8.43 -0.66 -24.90
CA THR A 391 7.98 -0.63 -26.30
C THR A 391 7.44 -1.97 -26.80
N ILE A 392 7.87 -3.09 -26.21
CA ILE A 392 7.47 -4.45 -26.64
C ILE A 392 6.46 -5.11 -25.70
N THR A 393 6.16 -4.54 -24.52
CA THR A 393 5.25 -5.11 -23.51
C THR A 393 3.86 -5.45 -24.05
N ALA A 394 3.30 -4.60 -24.93
CA ALA A 394 2.00 -4.85 -25.53
C ALA A 394 1.96 -6.16 -26.35
N GLN A 395 3.11 -6.53 -26.94
CA GLN A 395 3.27 -7.73 -27.73
C GLN A 395 3.76 -8.90 -26.89
N PHE A 396 4.60 -8.68 -25.88
CA PHE A 396 5.19 -9.71 -25.02
C PHE A 396 4.89 -9.40 -23.56
N LYS A 397 3.70 -9.79 -23.10
CA LYS A 397 3.21 -9.49 -21.76
C LYS A 397 4.09 -10.10 -20.66
N ASP A 398 4.66 -11.27 -20.93
CA ASP A 398 5.52 -12.01 -20.01
C ASP A 398 7.02 -11.69 -20.19
N ALA A 399 7.35 -10.60 -20.91
CA ALA A 399 8.73 -10.21 -21.09
C ALA A 399 9.33 -9.70 -19.76
N PHE A 400 10.55 -10.11 -19.44
CA PHE A 400 11.27 -9.66 -18.24
C PHE A 400 12.76 -9.45 -18.53
N ILE A 401 13.41 -8.61 -17.72
CA ILE A 401 14.84 -8.30 -17.89
C ILE A 401 15.66 -9.37 -17.16
N ILE A 402 16.71 -9.84 -17.82
CA ILE A 402 17.73 -10.73 -17.27
C ILE A 402 19.10 -10.09 -17.41
N ALA A 403 20.04 -10.52 -16.59
CA ALA A 403 21.40 -10.01 -16.57
C ALA A 403 22.42 -11.11 -16.85
N PHE A 404 23.49 -10.73 -17.53
CA PHE A 404 24.65 -11.57 -17.80
C PHE A 404 25.92 -10.84 -17.38
N ARG A 405 26.93 -11.61 -16.98
CA ARG A 405 28.31 -11.16 -16.81
C ARG A 405 29.20 -12.15 -17.52
N ASN A 406 30.05 -11.67 -18.42
CA ASN A 406 30.98 -12.51 -19.18
C ASN A 406 30.28 -13.69 -19.89
N GLY A 407 29.05 -13.48 -20.37
CA GLY A 407 28.25 -14.51 -21.05
C GLY A 407 27.47 -15.46 -20.13
N GLU A 408 27.72 -15.44 -18.82
CA GLU A 408 26.99 -16.25 -17.83
C GLU A 408 25.85 -15.46 -17.19
N LYS A 409 24.73 -16.13 -16.97
CA LYS A 409 23.54 -15.51 -16.38
C LYS A 409 23.77 -15.28 -14.89
N MET A 410 23.46 -14.06 -14.43
CA MET A 410 23.56 -13.69 -13.02
C MET A 410 22.24 -13.21 -12.45
N ASN A 411 22.18 -13.02 -11.13
CA ASN A 411 21.02 -12.44 -10.49
C ASN A 411 20.81 -10.99 -10.98
N VAL A 412 19.60 -10.70 -11.48
CA VAL A 412 19.29 -9.38 -12.06
C VAL A 412 19.30 -8.26 -11.02
N ASN A 413 18.95 -8.55 -9.75
CA ASN A 413 18.94 -7.54 -8.70
C ASN A 413 20.37 -7.17 -8.27
N GLU A 414 21.27 -8.15 -8.19
CA GLU A 414 22.70 -7.91 -7.97
C GLU A 414 23.31 -7.10 -9.10
N ALA A 415 22.97 -7.44 -10.35
CA ALA A 415 23.41 -6.71 -11.53
C ALA A 415 22.93 -5.25 -11.52
N ILE A 416 21.67 -5.00 -11.15
CA ILE A 416 21.12 -3.64 -11.00
C ILE A 416 21.83 -2.90 -9.87
N ALA A 417 22.08 -3.54 -8.73
CA ALA A 417 22.78 -2.93 -7.60
C ALA A 417 24.19 -2.49 -8.00
N GLU A 418 24.90 -3.31 -8.77
CA GLU A 418 26.24 -2.98 -9.26
C GLU A 418 26.23 -1.90 -10.35
N PHE A 419 25.30 -1.98 -11.30
CA PHE A 419 25.06 -0.92 -12.29
C PHE A 419 24.86 0.44 -11.61
N LYS A 420 24.06 0.48 -10.53
CA LYS A 420 23.85 1.70 -9.73
C LYS A 420 25.12 2.17 -9.02
N LYS A 421 25.92 1.27 -8.46
CA LYS A 421 27.21 1.61 -7.82
C LYS A 421 28.18 2.25 -8.81
N ARG A 422 28.27 1.72 -10.04
CA ARG A 422 29.16 2.25 -11.09
C ARG A 422 28.75 3.64 -11.56
N ARG A 423 27.45 3.95 -11.56
CA ARG A 423 26.93 5.27 -11.98
C ARG A 423 27.05 6.37 -10.92
N ASN A 424 27.34 5.99 -9.68
CA ASN A 424 27.51 6.90 -8.53
C ASN A 424 28.98 7.14 -8.16
N LYS A 425 29.92 6.47 -8.85
CA LYS A 425 31.32 6.88 -8.95
C LYS A 425 31.44 7.85 -10.11
#